data_AF-F4KR02-F1
#
_entry.id   AF-F4KR02-F1
#
_cell.length_a   1.000
_cell.length_b   1.000
_cell.length_c   1.000
_cell.angle_alpha   90.00
_cell.angle_beta   90.00
_cell.angle_gamma   90.00
#
_symmetry.space_group_name_H-M   'P 1'
#
loop_
_entity.id
_entity.type
_entity.pdbx_description
1 polymer ?
#
loop_
_entity_poly.entity_id
_entity_poly.type
_entity_poly.pdbx_seq_one_letter_code
_entity_poly.pdbx_strand_id
1 'polypeptide(L)'
;MHKILILLILFPLVWACKQEKEKPYAPKPKEWKNSGKLTSIDYKDPHLAFIPKDTITAGGWKIQYFVKDDSTRYNDLYIKWSKGDRIGIFKYKDVLLMRSYFIPQYAGENKTHLFLEHGCATSCWAVLVLSKGIKPQAIDFTYVSDFSIKYGRVVYLPEMSYGMESFDVAVFDLNTNTQKLVHFKNICKIIEEIDCLDSVLFKKNSLHLFASLISTETDEIIRESYQVIFPK
;
A
#
# COMPACT_ATOMS: atom_id res chain seq x y z
N MET A 1 36.51 -77.13 14.67
CA MET A 1 36.04 -76.83 13.30
C MET A 1 35.86 -75.32 13.21
N HIS A 2 36.85 -74.58 12.68
CA HIS A 2 36.87 -74.11 11.29
C HIS A 2 35.55 -73.47 10.84
N LYS A 3 35.54 -72.13 10.76
CA LYS A 3 35.35 -71.40 9.49
C LYS A 3 35.59 -69.90 9.70
N ILE A 4 36.69 -69.45 9.12
CA ILE A 4 37.02 -68.06 8.80
C ILE A 4 36.06 -67.63 7.68
N LEU A 5 35.35 -66.51 7.85
CA LEU A 5 34.63 -65.86 6.76
C LEU A 5 35.22 -64.45 6.58
N ILE A 6 36.09 -64.34 5.59
CA ILE A 6 36.61 -63.09 5.03
C ILE A 6 35.47 -62.49 4.21
N LEU A 7 34.96 -61.33 4.62
CA LEU A 7 34.07 -60.52 3.77
C LEU A 7 34.80 -59.22 3.41
N LEU A 8 35.41 -59.24 2.22
CA LEU A 8 35.82 -58.08 1.46
C LEU A 8 34.59 -57.22 1.17
N ILE A 9 34.48 -56.05 1.79
CA ILE A 9 33.57 -55.00 1.34
C ILE A 9 34.40 -53.93 0.66
N LEU A 10 34.09 -53.79 -0.63
CA LEU A 10 34.68 -52.87 -1.58
C LEU A 10 34.63 -51.42 -1.07
N PHE A 11 35.76 -50.73 -1.19
CA PHE A 11 35.84 -49.28 -1.23
C PHE A 11 35.03 -48.77 -2.44
N PRO A 12 33.96 -47.98 -2.26
CA PRO A 12 33.47 -47.18 -3.37
C PRO A 12 34.49 -46.08 -3.60
N LEU A 13 35.14 -46.13 -4.78
CA LEU A 13 35.83 -45.01 -5.39
C LEU A 13 34.89 -43.80 -5.35
N VAL A 14 35.15 -42.90 -4.40
CA VAL A 14 34.51 -41.58 -4.35
C VAL A 14 35.04 -40.83 -5.55
N TRP A 15 34.30 -40.94 -6.65
CA TRP A 15 34.48 -40.15 -7.85
C TRP A 15 34.27 -38.70 -7.44
N ALA A 16 35.39 -38.00 -7.20
CA ALA A 16 35.41 -36.57 -7.00
C ALA A 16 35.03 -35.91 -8.33
N CYS A 17 33.73 -35.83 -8.59
CA CYS A 17 33.18 -34.87 -9.54
C CYS A 17 33.57 -33.48 -9.03
N LYS A 18 34.67 -32.97 -9.58
CA LYS A 18 35.07 -31.57 -9.46
C LYS A 18 33.99 -30.77 -10.18
N GLN A 19 32.89 -30.49 -9.46
CA GLN A 19 31.89 -29.54 -9.91
C GLN A 19 32.59 -28.20 -10.03
N GLU A 20 32.82 -27.79 -11.28
CA GLU A 20 33.18 -26.43 -11.62
C GLU A 20 32.02 -25.57 -11.13
N LYS A 21 32.20 -24.98 -9.94
CA LYS A 21 31.22 -24.06 -9.37
C LYS A 21 31.10 -22.91 -10.36
N GLU A 22 30.04 -22.93 -11.17
CA GLU A 22 29.59 -21.75 -11.89
C GLU A 22 29.54 -20.64 -10.86
N LYS A 23 30.45 -19.67 -11.00
CA LYS A 23 30.43 -18.49 -10.15
C LYS A 23 29.04 -17.89 -10.37
N PRO A 24 28.23 -17.66 -9.32
CA PRO A 24 26.95 -17.02 -9.48
C PRO A 24 27.19 -15.76 -10.30
N TYR A 25 26.48 -15.64 -11.42
CA TYR A 25 26.52 -14.46 -12.28
C TYR A 25 26.05 -13.29 -11.40
N ALA A 26 27.00 -12.64 -10.74
CA ALA A 26 26.76 -11.37 -10.10
C ALA A 26 26.75 -10.37 -11.25
N PRO A 27 25.58 -9.82 -11.65
CA PRO A 27 25.55 -8.76 -12.64
C PRO A 27 26.51 -7.68 -12.15
N LYS A 28 27.45 -7.26 -13.02
CA LYS A 28 28.35 -6.15 -12.68
C LYS A 28 27.49 -4.99 -12.19
N PRO A 29 27.78 -4.40 -11.01
CA PRO A 29 27.03 -3.25 -10.53
C PRO A 29 27.00 -2.22 -11.65
N LYS A 30 25.80 -1.89 -12.13
CA LYS A 30 25.66 -0.78 -13.09
C LYS A 30 26.23 0.45 -12.40
N GLU A 31 27.23 1.05 -13.03
CA GLU A 31 27.83 2.28 -12.57
C GLU A 31 26.76 3.37 -12.72
N TRP A 32 26.11 3.72 -11.61
CA TRP A 32 25.07 4.74 -11.59
C TRP A 32 25.74 6.09 -11.83
N LYS A 33 25.61 6.61 -13.05
CA LYS A 33 25.99 8.00 -13.34
C LYS A 33 24.97 8.89 -12.64
N ASN A 34 25.23 9.24 -11.38
CA ASN A 34 24.46 10.10 -10.44
C ASN A 34 23.72 11.28 -11.10
N SER A 35 22.71 11.03 -11.92
CA SER A 35 22.01 12.08 -12.66
C SER A 35 20.78 12.57 -11.90
N GLY A 36 20.35 11.84 -10.85
CA GLY A 36 19.14 12.13 -10.08
C GLY A 36 17.87 12.19 -10.91
N LYS A 37 17.96 11.81 -12.20
CA LYS A 37 16.96 12.00 -13.23
C LYS A 37 15.92 10.89 -13.10
N LEU A 38 14.65 11.28 -13.17
CA LEU A 38 13.56 10.32 -13.28
C LEU A 38 13.62 9.62 -14.64
N THR A 39 13.60 8.30 -14.60
CA THR A 39 13.60 7.40 -15.75
C THR A 39 12.35 6.53 -15.71
N SER A 40 11.73 6.32 -16.86
CA SER A 40 10.57 5.42 -16.94
C SER A 40 10.97 4.00 -16.56
N ILE A 41 10.01 3.24 -16.04
CA ILE A 41 10.24 1.83 -15.72
C ILE A 41 10.61 1.05 -16.98
N ASP A 42 11.77 0.37 -16.94
CA ASP A 42 12.09 -0.67 -17.91
C ASP A 42 11.46 -1.98 -17.44
N TYR A 43 10.32 -2.34 -18.03
CA TYR A 43 9.59 -3.55 -17.64
C TYR A 43 10.28 -4.86 -18.07
N LYS A 44 11.43 -4.78 -18.77
CA LYS A 44 12.30 -5.94 -18.98
C LYS A 44 13.23 -6.19 -17.80
N ASP A 45 13.40 -5.21 -16.90
CA ASP A 45 14.13 -5.38 -15.65
C ASP A 45 13.29 -6.24 -14.70
N PRO A 46 13.73 -7.47 -14.34
CA PRO A 46 12.95 -8.36 -13.48
C PRO A 46 12.72 -7.78 -12.09
N HIS A 47 13.55 -6.84 -11.63
CA HIS A 47 13.37 -6.15 -10.35
C HIS A 47 12.28 -5.07 -10.39
N LEU A 48 11.78 -4.71 -11.57
CA LEU A 48 10.77 -3.66 -11.75
C LEU A 48 9.54 -4.15 -12.52
N ALA A 49 9.56 -5.39 -13.02
CA ALA A 49 8.50 -5.96 -13.86
C ALA A 49 7.14 -6.05 -13.16
N PHE A 50 7.12 -6.09 -11.82
CA PHE A 50 5.91 -6.14 -10.99
C PHE A 50 5.26 -4.77 -10.76
N ILE A 51 5.91 -3.67 -11.14
CA ILE A 51 5.34 -2.33 -11.03
C ILE A 51 4.17 -2.21 -12.02
N PRO A 52 3.03 -1.59 -11.63
CA PRO A 52 1.91 -1.37 -12.53
C PRO A 52 2.31 -0.62 -13.79
N LYS A 53 1.61 -0.89 -14.89
CA LYS A 53 1.86 -0.19 -16.16
C LYS A 53 1.36 1.25 -16.09
N ASP A 54 2.06 2.13 -16.80
CA ASP A 54 1.57 3.47 -17.11
C ASP A 54 0.15 3.38 -17.71
N THR A 55 -0.74 4.23 -17.23
CA THR A 55 -2.18 4.16 -17.55
C THR A 55 -2.71 5.54 -17.91
N ILE A 56 -3.69 5.58 -18.82
CA ILE A 56 -4.47 6.78 -19.14
C ILE A 56 -5.90 6.57 -18.64
N THR A 57 -6.37 7.47 -17.78
CA THR A 57 -7.72 7.38 -17.21
C THR A 57 -8.80 7.77 -18.23
N ALA A 58 -10.06 7.48 -17.94
CA ALA A 58 -11.19 7.88 -18.79
C ALA A 58 -11.28 9.41 -18.97
N GLY A 59 -10.90 10.15 -17.94
CA GLY A 59 -10.76 11.61 -17.93
C GLY A 59 -9.49 12.11 -18.61
N GLY A 60 -8.68 11.25 -19.22
CA GLY A 60 -7.47 11.60 -19.96
C GLY A 60 -6.28 12.00 -19.10
N TRP A 61 -6.26 11.63 -17.82
CA TRP A 61 -5.09 11.82 -16.97
C TRP A 61 -4.09 10.69 -17.22
N LYS A 62 -2.81 11.03 -17.37
CA LYS A 62 -1.73 10.05 -17.47
C LYS A 62 -1.20 9.77 -16.07
N ILE A 63 -1.15 8.51 -15.67
CA ILE A 63 -0.49 8.03 -14.45
C ILE A 63 0.72 7.23 -14.92
N GLN A 64 1.90 7.60 -14.46
CA GLN A 64 3.17 7.07 -14.94
C GLN A 64 4.10 6.77 -13.78
N TYR A 65 4.79 5.64 -13.86
CA TYR A 65 5.73 5.19 -12.84
C TYR A 65 7.16 5.44 -13.29
N PHE A 66 7.98 5.90 -12.34
CA PHE A 66 9.38 6.26 -12.58
C PHE A 66 10.26 5.77 -11.42
N VAL A 67 11.53 5.58 -11.73
CA VAL A 67 12.63 5.39 -10.77
C VAL A 67 13.73 6.39 -11.08
N LYS A 68 14.58 6.68 -10.12
CA LYS A 68 15.79 7.48 -10.38
C LYS A 68 16.91 6.64 -10.94
N ASP A 69 17.74 7.24 -11.79
CA ASP A 69 19.00 6.65 -12.24
C ASP A 69 20.14 6.98 -11.24
N ASP A 70 19.98 6.49 -10.01
CA ASP A 70 20.93 6.63 -8.92
C ASP A 70 20.82 5.41 -7.96
N SER A 71 21.49 5.48 -6.81
CA SER A 71 21.49 4.40 -5.82
C SER A 71 20.12 4.03 -5.25
N THR A 72 19.10 4.88 -5.43
CA THR A 72 17.73 4.64 -4.96
C THR A 72 16.83 3.98 -5.99
N ARG A 73 17.34 3.64 -7.19
CA ARG A 73 16.55 3.08 -8.29
C ARG A 73 15.65 1.91 -7.89
N TYR A 74 16.17 1.02 -7.05
CA TYR A 74 15.49 -0.19 -6.61
C TYR A 74 14.83 -0.05 -5.22
N ASN A 75 14.76 1.19 -4.71
CA ASN A 75 14.19 1.49 -3.40
C ASN A 75 12.96 2.38 -3.56
N ASP A 76 13.12 3.51 -4.25
CA ASP A 76 12.11 4.55 -4.33
C ASP A 76 11.28 4.43 -5.61
N LEU A 77 9.97 4.60 -5.49
CA LEU A 77 9.06 4.73 -6.62
C LEU A 77 8.59 6.18 -6.75
N TYR A 78 8.51 6.66 -7.97
CA TYR A 78 7.96 7.97 -8.28
C TYR A 78 6.71 7.80 -9.13
N ILE A 79 5.59 8.37 -8.68
CA ILE A 79 4.32 8.36 -9.40
C ILE A 79 4.07 9.76 -9.92
N LYS A 80 4.04 9.93 -11.24
CA LYS A 80 3.68 11.18 -11.89
C LYS A 80 2.25 11.07 -12.39
N TRP A 81 1.44 12.09 -12.12
CA TRP A 81 0.13 12.24 -12.76
C TRP A 81 0.07 13.55 -13.52
N SER A 82 -0.52 13.54 -14.72
CA SER A 82 -0.55 14.75 -15.55
C SER A 82 -1.70 14.81 -16.55
N LYS A 83 -2.13 16.03 -16.86
CA LYS A 83 -3.04 16.36 -17.97
C LYS A 83 -2.82 17.80 -18.42
N GLY A 84 -2.34 17.99 -19.65
CA GLY A 84 -1.90 19.30 -20.14
C GLY A 84 -0.77 19.86 -19.26
N ASP A 85 -0.93 21.10 -18.81
CA ASP A 85 0.06 21.79 -17.95
C ASP A 85 -0.04 21.40 -16.47
N ARG A 86 -1.03 20.59 -16.08
CA ARG A 86 -1.18 20.12 -14.70
C ARG A 86 -0.33 18.88 -14.49
N ILE A 87 0.68 18.98 -13.63
CA ILE A 87 1.63 17.91 -13.37
C ILE A 87 1.89 17.81 -11.87
N GLY A 88 1.72 16.61 -11.32
CA GLY A 88 2.14 16.27 -9.96
C GLY A 88 3.11 15.09 -9.98
N ILE A 89 3.97 15.03 -8.97
CA ILE A 89 4.91 13.93 -8.73
C ILE A 89 4.85 13.59 -7.24
N PHE A 90 4.67 12.32 -6.94
CA PHE A 90 4.71 11.77 -5.59
C PHE A 90 5.88 10.81 -5.48
N LYS A 91 6.65 10.93 -4.40
CA LYS A 91 7.74 10.02 -4.07
C LYS A 91 7.24 9.04 -3.02
N TYR A 92 7.19 7.77 -3.35
CA TYR A 92 7.00 6.69 -2.39
C TYR A 92 8.36 6.12 -2.02
N LYS A 93 8.85 6.51 -0.84
CA LYS A 93 10.20 6.13 -0.39
C LYS A 93 10.24 4.64 -0.02
N ASP A 94 11.31 3.95 -0.39
CA ASP A 94 11.62 2.57 0.01
C ASP A 94 10.55 1.50 -0.38
N VAL A 95 9.50 1.84 -1.11
CA VAL A 95 8.39 0.92 -1.45
C VAL A 95 8.82 -0.25 -2.33
N LEU A 96 9.86 -0.07 -3.14
CA LEU A 96 10.36 -1.14 -4.02
C LEU A 96 11.14 -2.21 -3.24
N LEU A 97 11.50 -1.95 -1.98
CA LEU A 97 12.02 -2.95 -1.06
C LEU A 97 10.90 -3.81 -0.46
N MET A 98 9.65 -3.38 -0.61
CA MET A 98 8.47 -4.05 -0.08
C MET A 98 7.83 -4.97 -1.14
N ARG A 99 6.79 -5.71 -0.75
CA ARG A 99 6.03 -6.56 -1.66
C ARG A 99 5.25 -5.72 -2.68
N SER A 100 4.95 -6.29 -3.84
CA SER A 100 4.27 -5.57 -4.93
C SER A 100 2.90 -4.97 -4.56
N TYR A 101 2.20 -5.54 -3.58
CA TYR A 101 0.89 -5.03 -3.14
C TYR A 101 0.98 -3.68 -2.40
N PHE A 102 2.17 -3.27 -1.94
CA PHE A 102 2.40 -1.94 -1.38
C PHE A 102 2.50 -0.85 -2.45
N ILE A 103 2.61 -1.22 -3.74
CA ILE A 103 2.68 -0.24 -4.82
C ILE A 103 1.26 0.25 -5.16
N PRO A 104 1.01 1.59 -5.08
CA PRO A 104 -0.29 2.17 -5.46
C PRO A 104 -0.72 1.79 -6.87
N GLN A 105 -1.95 1.31 -7.02
CA GLN A 105 -2.57 0.94 -8.29
C GLN A 105 -3.83 1.76 -8.53
N TYR A 106 -4.04 2.20 -9.76
CA TYR A 106 -5.19 3.04 -10.10
C TYR A 106 -6.53 2.31 -9.87
N ALA A 107 -7.36 2.85 -8.98
CA ALA A 107 -8.68 2.31 -8.63
C ALA A 107 -9.82 3.10 -9.29
N GLY A 108 -9.61 4.38 -9.58
CA GLY A 108 -10.58 5.20 -10.31
C GLY A 108 -10.37 6.70 -10.12
N GLU A 109 -11.34 7.48 -10.59
CA GLU A 109 -11.25 8.94 -10.53
C GLU A 109 -12.60 9.63 -10.39
N ASN A 110 -12.56 10.83 -9.83
CA ASN A 110 -13.68 11.77 -9.90
C ASN A 110 -13.25 13.07 -10.58
N LYS A 111 -14.04 14.13 -10.47
CA LYS A 111 -13.73 15.41 -11.12
C LYS A 111 -12.46 16.08 -10.59
N THR A 112 -12.13 15.86 -9.32
CA THR A 112 -11.10 16.61 -8.59
C THR A 112 -9.88 15.77 -8.21
N HIS A 113 -10.00 14.44 -8.19
CA HIS A 113 -8.96 13.53 -7.68
C HIS A 113 -8.85 12.24 -8.51
N LEU A 114 -7.67 11.63 -8.45
CA LEU A 114 -7.38 10.24 -8.82
C LEU A 114 -7.19 9.44 -7.51
N PHE A 115 -7.61 8.17 -7.51
CA PHE A 115 -7.53 7.28 -6.37
C PHE A 115 -6.68 6.07 -6.75
N LEU A 116 -5.66 5.78 -5.94
CA LEU A 116 -4.81 4.61 -6.10
C LEU A 116 -4.84 3.80 -4.81
N GLU A 117 -5.09 2.49 -4.89
CA GLU A 117 -5.13 1.56 -3.75
C GLU A 117 -3.79 0.85 -3.58
N HIS A 118 -3.40 0.58 -2.34
CA HIS A 118 -2.28 -0.28 -1.98
C HIS A 118 -2.43 -0.84 -0.57
N GLY A 119 -1.57 -1.77 -0.18
CA GLY A 119 -1.42 -2.16 1.22
C GLY A 119 -0.60 -1.15 2.02
N CYS A 120 -0.83 -1.11 3.34
CA CYS A 120 0.02 -0.39 4.30
C CYS A 120 0.77 -1.31 5.28
N ALA A 121 0.33 -2.56 5.44
CA ALA A 121 0.97 -3.60 6.27
C ALA A 121 0.53 -4.99 5.78
N THR A 122 0.65 -6.02 6.63
CA THR A 122 0.16 -7.38 6.30
C THR A 122 -1.36 -7.42 6.11
N SER A 123 -2.09 -6.61 6.88
CA SER A 123 -3.54 -6.68 7.02
C SER A 123 -4.19 -5.30 7.12
N CYS A 124 -3.62 -4.33 6.40
CA CYS A 124 -4.26 -3.03 6.23
C CYS A 124 -4.12 -2.56 4.81
N TRP A 125 -5.07 -1.72 4.41
CA TRP A 125 -5.10 -1.09 3.10
C TRP A 125 -5.04 0.43 3.23
N ALA A 126 -4.62 1.04 2.14
CA ALA A 126 -4.32 2.43 2.03
C ALA A 126 -4.79 2.96 0.68
N VAL A 127 -5.04 4.27 0.64
CA VAL A 127 -5.48 4.98 -0.55
C VAL A 127 -4.61 6.21 -0.73
N LEU A 128 -3.83 6.21 -1.81
CA LEU A 128 -3.13 7.39 -2.31
C LEU A 128 -4.07 8.21 -3.18
N VAL A 129 -4.36 9.42 -2.75
CA VAL A 129 -5.21 10.38 -3.46
C VAL A 129 -4.34 11.43 -4.13
N LEU A 130 -4.53 11.63 -5.44
CA LEU A 130 -3.79 12.61 -6.25
C LEU A 130 -4.72 13.70 -6.77
N SER A 131 -4.51 14.96 -6.39
CA SER A 131 -5.38 16.06 -6.79
C SER A 131 -5.13 16.51 -8.23
N LYS A 132 -6.22 16.87 -8.92
CA LYS A 132 -6.26 17.30 -10.33
C LYS A 132 -6.14 18.83 -10.50
N GLY A 133 -5.80 19.53 -9.42
CA GLY A 133 -5.76 20.99 -9.33
C GLY A 133 -4.59 21.62 -10.10
N ILE A 134 -4.50 22.95 -10.03
CA ILE A 134 -3.38 23.73 -10.61
C ILE A 134 -2.09 23.52 -9.82
N LYS A 135 -2.21 23.29 -8.51
CA LYS A 135 -1.13 22.87 -7.63
C LYS A 135 -1.42 21.44 -7.18
N PRO A 136 -1.06 20.43 -7.98
CA PRO A 136 -1.32 19.04 -7.62
C PRO A 136 -0.69 18.68 -6.28
N GLN A 137 -1.43 17.95 -5.48
CA GLN A 137 -1.01 17.45 -4.17
C GLN A 137 -1.33 15.95 -4.10
N ALA A 138 -0.55 15.24 -3.32
CA ALA A 138 -0.76 13.84 -3.01
C ALA A 138 -1.01 13.70 -1.50
N ILE A 139 -1.99 12.88 -1.13
CA ILE A 139 -2.27 12.53 0.26
C ILE A 139 -2.35 11.01 0.31
N ASP A 140 -1.53 10.39 1.15
CA ASP A 140 -1.53 8.95 1.38
C ASP A 140 -2.27 8.66 2.70
N PHE A 141 -3.43 8.02 2.60
CA PHE A 141 -4.21 7.58 3.77
C PHE A 141 -3.90 6.12 4.05
N THR A 142 -3.42 5.82 5.26
CA THR A 142 -3.21 4.45 5.73
C THR A 142 -4.33 4.03 6.67
N TYR A 143 -4.47 2.71 6.91
CA TYR A 143 -5.57 2.15 7.70
C TYR A 143 -6.94 2.68 7.27
N VAL A 144 -7.14 2.71 5.95
CA VAL A 144 -8.44 3.06 5.38
C VAL A 144 -9.44 1.97 5.79
N SER A 145 -10.69 2.32 6.02
CA SER A 145 -11.77 1.34 6.22
C SER A 145 -12.65 1.28 4.98
N ASP A 146 -12.98 2.44 4.41
CA ASP A 146 -13.71 2.58 3.15
C ASP A 146 -13.46 3.97 2.54
N PHE A 147 -13.68 4.13 1.25
CA PHE A 147 -13.65 5.43 0.57
C PHE A 147 -14.67 5.49 -0.57
N SER A 148 -15.12 6.71 -0.87
CA SER A 148 -16.01 6.95 -1.99
C SER A 148 -15.34 7.83 -3.03
N ILE A 149 -15.05 7.24 -4.19
CA ILE A 149 -14.60 7.99 -5.38
C ILE A 149 -15.66 9.04 -5.76
N LYS A 150 -16.94 8.64 -5.81
CA LYS A 150 -18.06 9.50 -6.22
C LYS A 150 -18.19 10.75 -5.35
N TYR A 151 -18.07 10.60 -4.03
CA TYR A 151 -18.23 11.70 -3.09
C TYR A 151 -16.91 12.34 -2.66
N GLY A 152 -15.76 11.76 -3.01
CA GLY A 152 -14.45 12.27 -2.61
C GLY A 152 -14.25 12.23 -1.10
N ARG A 153 -14.55 11.09 -0.46
CA ARG A 153 -14.41 10.92 0.99
C ARG A 153 -13.61 9.67 1.33
N VAL A 154 -12.80 9.74 2.37
CA VAL A 154 -11.99 8.63 2.87
C VAL A 154 -12.29 8.46 4.36
N VAL A 155 -12.59 7.23 4.79
CA VAL A 155 -12.75 6.85 6.19
C VAL A 155 -11.52 6.04 6.58
N TYR A 156 -10.83 6.44 7.65
CA TYR A 156 -9.57 5.82 8.04
C TYR A 156 -9.34 5.95 9.56
N LEU A 157 -8.43 5.15 10.09
CA LEU A 157 -7.96 5.28 11.48
C LEU A 157 -6.75 6.24 11.50
N PRO A 158 -6.87 7.42 12.13
CA PRO A 158 -5.80 8.42 12.11
C PRO A 158 -4.58 8.01 12.94
N GLU A 159 -4.81 7.22 13.98
CA GLU A 159 -3.80 6.62 14.84
C GLU A 159 -4.34 5.26 15.29
N MET A 160 -3.54 4.21 15.15
CA MET A 160 -3.84 2.92 15.78
C MET A 160 -3.60 3.11 17.26
N SER A 161 -4.66 3.09 18.07
CA SER A 161 -4.53 3.39 19.49
C SER A 161 -3.66 2.35 20.20
N TYR A 162 -3.66 1.09 19.72
CA TYR A 162 -3.12 -0.10 20.39
C TYR A 162 -3.48 -0.18 21.88
N GLY A 163 -4.42 0.65 22.30
CA GLY A 163 -4.55 1.23 23.61
C GLY A 163 -6.03 1.28 23.82
N MET A 164 -6.51 0.35 24.63
CA MET A 164 -7.91 -0.02 24.82
C MET A 164 -8.75 1.09 25.48
N GLU A 165 -8.46 2.36 25.23
CA GLU A 165 -9.04 3.53 25.89
C GLU A 165 -10.08 4.22 25.01
N SER A 166 -9.87 4.27 23.69
CA SER A 166 -10.83 4.84 22.74
C SER A 166 -10.75 4.18 21.37
N PHE A 167 -11.85 4.23 20.62
CA PHE A 167 -11.87 3.86 19.21
C PHE A 167 -12.28 5.08 18.39
N ASP A 168 -11.31 5.61 17.63
CA ASP A 168 -11.44 6.87 16.91
C ASP A 168 -11.36 6.65 15.40
N VAL A 169 -12.36 7.16 14.68
CA VAL A 169 -12.44 7.05 13.22
C VAL A 169 -12.43 8.44 12.60
N ALA A 170 -11.50 8.68 11.68
CA ALA A 170 -11.44 9.92 10.92
C ALA A 170 -12.17 9.79 9.58
N VAL A 171 -12.92 10.83 9.22
CA VAL A 171 -13.51 10.99 7.90
C VAL A 171 -12.94 12.25 7.25
N PHE A 172 -12.27 12.09 6.12
CA PHE A 172 -11.72 13.18 5.32
C PHE A 172 -12.58 13.45 4.10
N ASP A 173 -13.04 14.69 3.91
CA ASP A 173 -13.70 15.15 2.68
C ASP A 173 -12.70 15.91 1.81
N LEU A 174 -12.35 15.31 0.67
CA LEU A 174 -11.37 15.82 -0.29
C LEU A 174 -11.85 17.08 -1.02
N ASN A 175 -13.17 17.34 -1.06
CA ASN A 175 -13.70 18.51 -1.76
C ASN A 175 -13.56 19.77 -0.92
N THR A 176 -13.75 19.63 0.40
CA THR A 176 -13.63 20.74 1.37
C THR A 176 -12.27 20.77 2.06
N ASN A 177 -11.45 19.73 1.89
CA ASN A 177 -10.18 19.55 2.60
C ASN A 177 -10.37 19.62 4.13
N THR A 178 -11.43 18.97 4.62
CA THR A 178 -11.78 18.97 6.04
C THR A 178 -11.85 17.55 6.59
N GLN A 179 -11.37 17.40 7.82
CA GLN A 179 -11.43 16.17 8.58
C GLN A 179 -12.47 16.28 9.70
N LYS A 180 -13.21 15.21 9.94
CA LYS A 180 -14.07 15.02 11.11
C LYS A 180 -13.64 13.76 11.84
N LEU A 181 -13.41 13.89 13.14
CA LEU A 181 -13.08 12.77 14.01
C LEU A 181 -14.36 12.29 14.70
N VAL A 182 -14.56 10.98 14.73
CA VAL A 182 -15.67 10.31 15.42
C VAL A 182 -15.09 9.49 16.55
N HIS A 183 -15.46 9.87 17.78
CA HIS A 183 -15.11 9.15 18.99
C HIS A 183 -16.26 8.22 19.35
N PHE A 184 -16.03 6.91 19.31
CA PHE A 184 -17.00 5.94 19.77
C PHE A 184 -16.99 5.85 21.30
N LYS A 185 -18.14 5.50 21.91
CA LYS A 185 -18.23 5.37 23.37
C LYS A 185 -17.45 4.13 23.85
N ASN A 186 -17.57 3.04 23.10
CA ASN A 186 -16.95 1.76 23.42
C ASN A 186 -15.65 1.56 22.62
N ILE A 187 -14.92 0.50 22.95
CA ILE A 187 -13.54 0.30 22.48
C ILE A 187 -13.44 -0.87 21.51
N CYS A 188 -12.43 -0.82 20.65
CA CYS A 188 -12.02 -1.98 19.87
C CYS A 188 -10.97 -2.77 20.64
N LYS A 189 -11.16 -4.08 20.86
CA LYS A 189 -10.11 -4.98 21.41
C LYS A 189 -9.60 -6.00 20.38
N ILE A 190 -9.95 -5.81 19.10
CA ILE A 190 -9.41 -6.63 18.02
C ILE A 190 -8.01 -6.11 17.69
N ILE A 191 -7.08 -7.02 17.38
CA ILE A 191 -5.69 -6.67 17.03
C ILE A 191 -5.66 -5.72 15.83
N GLU A 192 -6.49 -6.00 14.84
CA GLU A 192 -6.68 -5.16 13.66
C GLU A 192 -7.86 -4.23 13.92
N GLU A 193 -7.59 -3.07 14.51
CA GLU A 193 -8.64 -2.12 14.94
C GLU A 193 -9.62 -1.75 13.81
N ILE A 194 -9.15 -1.80 12.56
CA ILE A 194 -9.97 -1.53 11.39
C ILE A 194 -11.16 -2.49 11.25
N ASP A 195 -11.02 -3.73 11.75
CA ASP A 195 -12.06 -4.76 11.70
C ASP A 195 -13.21 -4.50 12.67
N CYS A 196 -13.04 -3.58 13.63
CA CYS A 196 -14.14 -3.13 14.47
C CYS A 196 -15.13 -2.23 13.72
N LEU A 197 -14.77 -1.73 12.53
CA LEU A 197 -15.69 -0.99 11.67
C LEU A 197 -16.35 -1.94 10.65
N ASP A 198 -17.58 -2.35 10.94
CA ASP A 198 -18.34 -3.32 10.15
C ASP A 198 -18.62 -2.84 8.72
N SER A 199 -18.99 -1.57 8.56
CA SER A 199 -19.29 -0.98 7.25
C SER A 199 -19.40 0.54 7.27
N VAL A 200 -19.26 1.13 6.07
CA VAL A 200 -19.51 2.56 5.82
C VAL A 200 -20.57 2.72 4.74
N LEU A 201 -21.60 3.54 5.02
CA LEU A 201 -22.61 3.90 4.03
C LEU A 201 -22.48 5.36 3.62
N PHE A 202 -21.89 5.59 2.45
CA PHE A 202 -21.75 6.94 1.89
C PHE A 202 -23.05 7.46 1.26
N LYS A 203 -23.41 8.71 1.59
CA LYS A 203 -24.48 9.49 0.97
C LYS A 203 -23.93 10.83 0.48
N LYS A 204 -24.73 11.59 -0.27
CA LYS A 204 -24.28 12.87 -0.85
C LYS A 204 -23.74 13.86 0.19
N ASN A 205 -24.47 14.07 1.28
CA ASN A 205 -24.13 15.08 2.30
C ASN A 205 -23.83 14.45 3.68
N SER A 206 -23.72 13.14 3.76
CA SER A 206 -23.44 12.44 5.00
C SER A 206 -22.81 11.08 4.73
N LEU A 207 -22.30 10.47 5.77
CA LEU A 207 -22.06 9.04 5.79
C LEU A 207 -22.54 8.45 7.11
N HIS A 208 -22.74 7.14 7.14
CA HIS A 208 -23.00 6.39 8.35
C HIS A 208 -21.88 5.39 8.57
N LEU A 209 -21.32 5.39 9.77
CA LEU A 209 -20.35 4.42 10.26
C LEU A 209 -21.12 3.38 11.09
N PHE A 210 -20.83 2.10 10.90
CA PHE A 210 -21.34 1.01 11.71
C PHE A 210 -20.16 0.24 12.31
N ALA A 211 -20.18 0.02 13.62
CA ALA A 211 -19.09 -0.62 14.35
C ALA A 211 -19.63 -1.66 15.34
N SER A 212 -18.86 -2.72 15.55
CA SER A 212 -19.09 -3.72 16.59
C SER A 212 -17.94 -3.63 17.60
N LEU A 213 -18.25 -3.05 18.76
CA LEU A 213 -17.26 -2.64 19.78
C LEU A 213 -17.52 -3.34 21.10
N ILE A 214 -16.55 -3.37 22.00
CA ILE A 214 -16.68 -3.99 23.32
C ILE A 214 -17.00 -2.92 24.35
N SER A 215 -18.09 -3.13 25.08
CA SER A 215 -18.52 -2.24 26.16
C SER A 215 -17.42 -2.07 27.20
N THR A 216 -17.11 -0.82 27.53
CA THR A 216 -16.20 -0.51 28.65
C THR A 216 -16.84 -0.79 30.02
N GLU A 217 -18.17 -0.93 30.06
CA GLU A 217 -18.93 -1.18 31.29
C GLU A 217 -19.23 -2.68 31.49
N THR A 218 -19.63 -3.39 30.42
CA THR A 218 -20.13 -4.77 30.53
C THR A 218 -19.23 -5.83 29.88
N ASP A 219 -18.20 -5.44 29.13
CA ASP A 219 -17.36 -6.33 28.31
C ASP A 219 -18.12 -7.12 27.23
N GLU A 220 -19.36 -6.73 26.92
CA GLU A 220 -20.17 -7.32 25.84
C GLU A 220 -19.95 -6.60 24.51
N ILE A 221 -20.18 -7.30 23.40
CA ILE A 221 -20.16 -6.69 22.06
C ILE A 221 -21.42 -5.84 21.86
N ILE A 222 -21.24 -4.54 21.64
CA ILE A 222 -22.27 -3.55 21.35
C ILE A 222 -22.10 -3.05 19.92
N ARG A 223 -23.22 -2.99 19.18
CA ARG A 223 -23.25 -2.32 17.88
C ARG A 223 -23.50 -0.83 18.05
N GLU A 224 -22.59 -0.02 17.53
CA GLU A 224 -22.70 1.42 17.49
C GLU A 224 -22.84 1.91 16.05
N SER A 225 -23.50 3.05 15.89
CA SER A 225 -23.54 3.72 14.60
C SER A 225 -23.48 5.22 14.76
N TYR A 226 -22.72 5.86 13.88
CA TYR A 226 -22.54 7.31 13.88
C TYR A 226 -22.84 7.88 12.51
N GLN A 227 -23.60 8.98 12.48
CA GLN A 227 -23.82 9.74 11.26
C GLN A 227 -22.90 10.96 11.25
N VAL A 228 -22.08 11.07 10.20
CA VAL A 228 -21.24 12.25 9.96
C VAL A 228 -21.90 13.08 8.86
N ILE A 229 -22.25 14.34 9.17
CA ILE A 229 -22.90 15.26 8.23
C ILE A 229 -21.88 16.23 7.66
N PHE A 230 -21.88 16.45 6.35
CA PHE A 230 -21.05 17.45 5.68
C PHE A 230 -21.92 18.64 5.26
N PRO A 231 -21.61 19.86 5.71
CA PRO A 231 -22.34 21.05 5.27
C PRO A 231 -22.21 21.22 3.75
N LYS A 232 -23.24 21.82 3.13
CA LYS A 232 -23.24 22.14 1.70
C LYS A 232 -22.27 23.27 1.39
#